data_AF-A0A365HBH9-F1
#
_entry.id   AF-A0A365HBH9-F1
#
_cell.length_a   1.000
_cell.length_b   1.000
_cell.length_c   1.000
_cell.angle_alpha   90.00
_cell.angle_beta   90.00
_cell.angle_gamma   90.00
#
_symmetry.space_group_name_H-M   'P 1'
#
loop_
_entity.id
_entity.type
_entity.pdbx_description
1 polymer ?
#
loop_
_entity_poly.entity_id
_entity_poly.type
_entity_poly.pdbx_seq_one_letter_code
_entity_poly.pdbx_strand_id
1 'polypeptide(L)' 'MKVRIIGTAEELPTALAALGRTFTVLETSRPYPRRGDSQLCSVYLEVRLTPDRPEDLSGGATP' A
#
# COMPACT_ATOMS: atom_id res chain seq x y z
N MET A 1 -0.61 2.73 -9.22
CA MET A 1 -0.36 1.41 -8.58
C MET A 1 -1.64 0.95 -7.88
N LYS A 2 -1.87 -0.36 -7.71
CA LYS A 2 -3.05 -0.91 -7.01
C LYS A 2 -2.63 -1.77 -5.83
N VAL A 3 -3.22 -1.54 -4.67
CA VAL A 3 -3.06 -2.35 -3.45
C VAL A 3 -4.39 -2.99 -3.09
N ARG A 4 -4.37 -4.24 -2.63
CA ARG A 4 -5.54 -4.93 -2.10
C ARG A 4 -5.39 -5.08 -0.59
N ILE A 5 -6.36 -4.55 0.15
CA ILE A 5 -6.40 -4.68 1.61
C ILE A 5 -7.55 -5.58 2.01
N ILE A 6 -7.28 -6.48 2.96
CA ILE A 6 -8.24 -7.39 3.56
C ILE A 6 -8.31 -7.04 5.04
N GLY A 7 -9.51 -6.89 5.56
CA GLY A 7 -9.74 -6.63 6.98
C GLY A 7 -11.23 -6.71 7.30
N THR A 8 -11.57 -6.66 8.58
CA THR A 8 -12.97 -6.52 9.01
C THR A 8 -13.53 -5.15 8.63
N ALA A 9 -14.84 -4.97 8.83
CA ALA A 9 -15.50 -3.68 8.65
C ALA A 9 -14.92 -2.56 9.53
N GLU A 10 -14.27 -2.91 10.65
CA GLU A 10 -13.64 -1.97 11.59
C GLU A 10 -12.18 -1.66 11.20
N GLU A 11 -11.46 -2.66 10.67
CA GLU A 11 -10.06 -2.51 10.28
C GLU A 11 -9.89 -1.72 8.97
N LEU A 12 -10.78 -1.94 8.00
CA LEU A 12 -10.67 -1.34 6.67
C LEU A 12 -10.63 0.19 6.70
N PRO A 13 -11.54 0.91 7.40
CA PRO A 13 -11.47 2.36 7.51
C PRO A 13 -10.14 2.86 8.10
N THR A 14 -9.62 2.15 9.09
CA THR A 14 -8.33 2.48 9.74
C THR A 14 -7.17 2.33 8.77
N ALA A 15 -7.12 1.22 8.02
CA ALA A 15 -6.10 0.98 7.02
C ALA A 15 -6.16 1.99 5.86
N LEU A 16 -7.37 2.32 5.38
CA LEU A 16 -7.58 3.33 4.33
C LEU A 16 -7.12 4.72 4.79
N ALA A 17 -7.44 5.10 6.02
CA ALA A 17 -7.00 6.36 6.61
C ALA A 17 -5.47 6.42 6.81
N ALA A 18 -4.83 5.29 7.12
CA ALA A 18 -3.38 5.22 7.20
C ALA A 18 -2.73 5.36 5.81
N LEU A 19 -3.26 4.67 4.78
CA LEU A 19 -2.78 4.79 3.40
C LEU A 19 -2.92 6.22 2.86
N GLY A 20 -4.05 6.88 3.13
CA GLY A 20 -4.28 8.26 2.71
C GLY A 20 -3.37 9.30 3.36
N ARG A 21 -2.68 8.97 4.46
CA ARG A 21 -1.67 9.85 5.07
C ARG A 21 -0.32 9.78 4.37
N THR A 22 -0.02 8.68 3.70
CA THR A 22 1.29 8.44 3.07
C THR A 22 1.23 8.58 1.55
N PHE A 23 0.10 8.20 0.95
CA PHE A 23 -0.07 8.14 -0.50
C PHE A 23 -1.26 8.98 -0.95
N THR A 24 -1.15 9.52 -2.16
CA THR A 24 -2.32 10.04 -2.86
C THR A 24 -3.21 8.87 -3.30
N VAL A 25 -4.33 8.71 -2.61
CA VAL A 25 -5.37 7.74 -2.96
C VAL A 25 -6.22 8.34 -4.09
N LEU A 26 -6.21 7.70 -5.25
CA LEU A 26 -6.99 8.10 -6.42
C LEU A 26 -8.41 7.56 -6.35
N GLU A 27 -8.55 6.29 -5.96
CA GLU A 27 -9.84 5.62 -5.90
C GLU A 27 -9.81 4.50 -4.87
N THR A 28 -10.95 4.25 -4.23
CA THR A 28 -11.18 3.07 -3.41
C THR A 28 -12.43 2.35 -3.91
N SER A 29 -12.32 1.05 -4.15
CA SER A 29 -13.50 0.25 -4.49
C SER A 29 -14.42 0.13 -3.28
N ARG A 30 -15.72 -0.05 -3.50
CA ARG A 30 -16.60 -0.51 -2.43
C ARG A 30 -16.07 -1.82 -1.82
N PRO A 31 -15.95 -1.92 -0.48
CA PRO A 31 -15.63 -3.20 0.15
C PRO A 31 -16.66 -4.25 -0.24
N TYR A 32 -16.18 -5.47 -0.50
CA TYR A 32 -17.07 -6.60 -0.76
C TYR A 32 -16.70 -7.80 0.14
N PRO A 33 -17.68 -8.64 0.49
CA PRO A 33 -17.46 -9.75 1.40
C PRO A 33 -16.36 -10.71 0.92
N ARG A 34 -15.57 -11.21 1.87
CA ARG A 34 -14.59 -12.29 1.68
C ARG A 34 -14.87 -13.40 2.71
N ARG A 35 -13.85 -14.19 3.08
CA ARG A 35 -14.01 -15.35 3.98
C ARG A 35 -14.27 -14.87 5.40
N GLY A 36 -15.26 -15.46 6.08
CA GLY A 36 -15.65 -15.05 7.43
C GLY A 36 -16.13 -13.59 7.45
N ASP A 37 -15.74 -12.86 8.48
CA ASP A 37 -16.15 -11.46 8.68
C ASP A 37 -15.22 -10.45 7.96
N SER A 38 -14.32 -10.95 7.11
CA SER A 38 -13.40 -10.10 6.36
C SER A 38 -14.04 -9.56 5.07
N GLN A 39 -13.60 -8.37 4.70
CA GLN A 39 -13.93 -7.68 3.48
C GLN A 39 -12.65 -7.41 2.69
N LEU A 40 -12.80 -7.30 1.37
CA LEU A 40 -11.70 -6.99 0.47
C LEU A 40 -11.97 -5.63 -0.20
N CYS A 41 -10.96 -4.77 -0.19
CA CYS A 41 -11.00 -3.46 -0.84
C CYS A 41 -9.77 -3.29 -1.74
N SER A 42 -9.98 -2.75 -2.95
CA SER A 42 -8.91 -2.32 -3.84
C SER A 42 -8.70 -0.81 -3.67
N VAL A 43 -7.45 -0.41 -3.49
CA VAL A 43 -7.03 0.98 -3.35
C VAL A 43 -6.10 1.32 -4.50
N TYR A 44 -6.47 2.32 -5.28
CA TYR A 44 -5.68 2.84 -6.39
C TYR A 44 -4.88 4.04 -5.89
N LEU A 45 -3.56 3.96 -6.01
CA LEU A 45 -2.61 4.93 -5.48
C LEU A 45 -1.80 5.55 -6.61
N GLU A 46 -1.54 6.85 -6.53
CA GLU A 46 -0.48 7.49 -7.31
C GLU A 46 0.86 7.19 -6.64
N VAL A 47 1.80 6.65 -7.42
CA VAL A 47 3.18 6.44 -6.98
C VAL A 47 4.09 6.90 -8.10
N ARG A 48 5.03 7.79 -7.77
CA ARG A 48 6.06 8.27 -8.68
C ARG A 48 7.35 7.58 -8.30
N LEU A 49 7.84 6.72 -9.18
CA LEU A 49 9.14 6.12 -9.03
C LEU A 49 10.16 7.12 -9.57
N THR A 50 10.93 7.75 -8.68
CA THR A 50 12.21 8.30 -9.10
C THR A 50 13.14 7.12 -9.38
N PRO A 51 13.84 7.09 -10.54
CA PRO A 51 14.87 6.10 -10.75
C PRO A 51 15.86 6.21 -9.61
N ASP A 52 16.10 5.11 -8.93
CA ASP A 52 17.01 5.08 -7.80
C ASP A 52 18.41 5.49 -8.28
N ARG A 53 19.10 6.31 -7.48
CA ARG A 53 20.55 6.43 -7.64
C ARG A 53 21.09 5.06 -7.23
N PRO A 54 21.89 4.36 -8.06
CA PRO A 54 22.38 3.05 -7.68
C PRO A 54 23.06 3.14 -6.30
N GLU A 55 22.58 2.37 -5.33
CA GLU A 55 23.27 2.20 -4.06
C GLU A 55 24.67 1.68 -4.37
N ASP A 56 25.68 2.45 -3.94
CA ASP A 56 27.08 2.07 -4.07
C ASP A 56 27.33 0.90 -3.12
N LEU A 57 27.12 -0.33 -3.62
CA LEU A 57 27.44 -1.59 -2.94
C LEU A 57 28.95 -1.84 -2.90
N SER A 58 29.77 -0.79 -2.80
CA SER A 58 31.19 -0.89 -2.49
C SER A 58 31.37 -0.94 -0.97
N GLY A 59 30.97 -2.06 -0.38
CA GLY A 59 31.56 -2.52 0.86
C GLY A 59 33.06 -2.76 0.61
N GLY A 60 33.86 -1.73 0.85
CA GLY A 60 35.31 -1.81 0.80
C GLY A 60 35.79 -2.91 1.73
N ALA A 61 36.34 -3.97 1.15
CA ALA A 61 37.27 -4.83 1.85
C ALA A 61 38.54 -4.00 2.10
N THR A 62 38.65 -3.47 3.32
CA THR A 62 39.87 -2.87 3.85
C THR A 62 40.98 -3.95 3.89
N PRO A 63 42.23 -3.62 3.49
CA PRO A 63 43.33 -4.57 3.30
C PRO A 63 43.78 -5.30 4.57
#